data_AF-A0A671QVK0-F1
#
_entry.id   AF-A0A671QVK0-F1
#
_cell.length_a   1.000
_cell.length_b   1.000
_cell.length_c   1.000
_cell.angle_alpha   90.00
_cell.angle_beta   90.00
_cell.angle_gamma   90.00
#
_symmetry.space_group_name_H-M   'P 1'
#
loop_
_entity.id
_entity.type
_entity.pdbx_description
1 polymer ?
#
loop_
_entity_poly.entity_id
_entity_poly.type
_entity_poly.pdbx_seq_one_letter_code
_entity_poly.pdbx_strand_id
1 'polypeptide(L)'
;MGRQKVILEKMARIFHVRNVLIRQALAECLGTLILVMFGCGAVAQLILSGGSHGMFLTVNFAFGFAATLGILVCGQVSGGHINPTVTFSLCLLGREPWRKFPVYFLAQTLGAFLGSGIIFGMYIGDNATAGIFATYPSKHLTLLNGFFDQMIGTAALIVCILAIVDPYNILQMQSSNKKKQVHENILFSDIIGWNQGLPHG
;
A
#
# COMPACT_ATOMS: atom_id res chain seq x y z
N MET A 1 21.95 -34.39 -2.07
CA MET A 1 20.81 -33.44 -2.23
C MET A 1 19.68 -33.61 -1.19
N GLY A 2 19.47 -34.78 -0.56
CA GLY A 2 18.38 -34.99 0.43
C GLY A 2 18.61 -34.39 1.84
N ARG A 3 19.85 -34.38 2.34
CA ARG A 3 20.19 -33.87 3.69
C ARG A 3 19.92 -32.36 3.85
N GLN A 4 20.15 -31.58 2.78
CA GLN A 4 19.81 -30.15 2.72
C GLN A 4 18.30 -29.91 2.79
N LYS A 5 17.49 -30.69 2.05
CA LYS A 5 16.03 -30.57 2.11
C LYS A 5 15.49 -30.84 3.51
N VAL A 6 16.01 -31.86 4.20
CA VAL A 6 15.63 -32.18 5.58
C VAL A 6 16.01 -31.07 6.55
N ILE A 7 17.20 -30.47 6.41
CA ILE A 7 17.62 -29.33 7.25
C ILE A 7 16.75 -28.10 6.97
N LEU A 8 16.49 -27.80 5.69
CA LEU A 8 15.62 -26.69 5.28
C LEU A 8 14.18 -26.88 5.78
N GLU A 9 13.61 -28.08 5.71
CA GLU A 9 12.28 -28.37 6.25
C GLU A 9 12.22 -28.28 7.78
N LYS A 10 13.30 -28.66 8.46
CA LYS A 10 13.39 -28.56 9.92
C LYS A 10 13.50 -27.09 10.35
N MET A 11 14.32 -26.31 9.66
CA MET A 11 14.43 -24.86 9.85
C MET A 11 13.12 -24.15 9.50
N ALA A 12 12.50 -24.46 8.36
CA ALA A 12 11.23 -23.90 7.96
C ALA A 12 10.14 -24.17 9.02
N ARG A 13 10.07 -25.39 9.57
CA ARG A 13 9.13 -25.70 10.67
C ARG A 13 9.41 -24.92 11.95
N ILE A 14 10.66 -24.61 12.26
CA ILE A 14 11.04 -23.80 13.42
C ILE A 14 10.65 -22.33 13.23
N PHE A 15 10.89 -21.77 12.04
CA PHE A 15 10.56 -20.37 11.71
C PHE A 15 9.10 -20.17 11.25
N HIS A 16 8.32 -21.25 11.11
CA HIS A 16 6.94 -21.17 10.65
C HIS A 16 6.03 -20.59 11.73
N VAL A 17 5.65 -19.33 11.54
CA VAL A 17 4.67 -18.64 12.40
C VAL A 17 3.29 -19.25 12.18
N ARG A 18 2.85 -20.10 13.12
CA ARG A 18 1.54 -20.77 13.08
C ARG A 18 0.37 -19.81 13.27
N ASN A 19 0.56 -18.72 14.02
CA ASN A 19 -0.51 -17.76 14.30
C ASN A 19 -0.66 -16.78 13.14
N VAL A 20 -1.82 -16.85 12.48
CA VAL A 20 -2.16 -16.00 11.33
C VAL A 20 -2.08 -14.52 11.69
N LEU A 21 -2.54 -14.12 12.88
CA LEU A 21 -2.52 -12.71 13.31
C LEU A 21 -1.11 -12.16 13.44
N ILE A 22 -0.18 -12.94 13.96
CA ILE A 22 1.23 -12.54 14.09
C ILE A 22 1.87 -12.43 12.71
N ARG A 23 1.57 -13.36 11.81
CA ARG A 23 2.05 -13.30 10.43
C ARG A 23 1.53 -12.06 9.70
N GLN A 24 0.27 -11.70 9.92
CA GLN A 24 -0.34 -10.47 9.41
C GLN A 24 0.32 -9.23 10.00
N ALA A 25 0.54 -9.20 11.32
CA ALA A 25 1.21 -8.11 12.01
C ALA A 25 2.64 -7.88 11.48
N LEU A 26 3.42 -8.95 11.29
CA LEU A 26 4.76 -8.85 10.72
C LEU A 26 4.75 -8.32 9.28
N ALA A 27 3.77 -8.74 8.48
CA ALA A 27 3.60 -8.22 7.12
C ALA A 27 3.25 -6.73 7.13
N GLU A 28 2.32 -6.30 7.98
CA GLU A 28 1.95 -4.89 8.17
C GLU A 28 3.12 -4.04 8.66
N CYS A 29 3.92 -4.56 9.59
CA CYS A 29 5.14 -3.92 10.07
C CYS A 29 6.14 -3.72 8.92
N LEU A 30 6.37 -4.75 8.10
CA LEU A 30 7.29 -4.68 6.96
C LEU A 30 6.77 -3.74 5.86
N GLY A 31 5.49 -3.81 5.53
CA GLY A 31 4.86 -2.92 4.54
C GLY A 31 4.92 -1.45 4.98
N THR A 32 4.67 -1.18 6.25
CA THR A 32 4.75 0.18 6.81
C THR A 32 6.20 0.66 6.91
N LEU A 33 7.15 -0.22 7.22
CA LEU A 33 8.59 0.10 7.18
C LEU A 33 9.01 0.55 5.78
N ILE A 34 8.61 -0.19 4.74
CA ILE A 34 8.90 0.17 3.35
C ILE A 34 8.28 1.52 2.99
N LEU A 35 7.00 1.73 3.33
CA LEU A 35 6.31 2.99 3.12
C LEU A 35 7.09 4.17 3.71
N VAL A 36 7.45 4.07 5.00
CA VAL A 36 8.11 5.16 5.72
C VAL A 36 9.56 5.34 5.30
N MET A 37 10.29 4.26 5.06
CA MET A 37 11.68 4.33 4.60
C MET A 37 11.81 5.09 3.28
N PHE A 38 11.02 4.73 2.27
CA PHE A 38 11.07 5.43 0.97
C PHE A 38 10.42 6.82 1.02
N GLY A 39 9.31 6.98 1.74
CA GLY A 39 8.63 8.27 1.90
C GLY A 39 9.50 9.30 2.63
N CYS A 40 9.93 9.00 3.86
CA CYS A 40 10.81 9.88 4.64
C CYS A 40 12.19 10.01 4.01
N GLY A 41 12.70 9.00 3.31
CA GLY A 41 13.94 9.11 2.54
C GLY A 41 13.87 10.17 1.44
N ALA A 42 12.76 10.25 0.71
CA ALA A 42 12.54 11.30 -0.29
C ALA A 42 12.42 12.69 0.33
N VAL A 43 11.78 12.80 1.51
CA VAL A 43 11.73 14.08 2.26
C VAL A 43 13.11 14.47 2.76
N ALA A 44 13.88 13.53 3.28
CA ALA A 44 15.26 13.76 3.71
C ALA A 44 16.12 14.26 2.54
N GLN A 45 16.00 13.64 1.37
CA GLN A 45 16.70 14.09 0.16
C GLN A 45 16.29 15.51 -0.24
N LEU A 46 15.00 15.85 -0.20
CA LEU A 46 14.52 17.21 -0.49
C LEU A 46 15.13 18.23 0.48
N ILE A 47 15.01 17.99 1.79
CA ILE A 47 15.39 18.95 2.84
C ILE A 47 16.91 19.09 2.93
N LEU A 48 17.64 17.97 3.00
CA LEU A 48 19.09 17.97 3.21
C LEU A 48 19.87 18.46 1.98
N SER A 49 19.30 18.31 0.78
CA SER A 49 19.91 18.87 -0.44
C SER A 49 19.59 20.35 -0.67
N GLY A 50 18.82 20.99 0.24
CA GLY A 50 18.35 22.36 0.06
C GLY A 50 17.44 22.54 -1.17
N GLY A 51 16.73 21.48 -1.58
CA GLY A 51 15.86 21.50 -2.76
C GLY A 51 16.56 21.29 -4.10
N SER A 52 17.86 21.00 -4.13
CA SER A 52 18.59 20.78 -5.39
C SER A 52 18.36 19.39 -6.01
N HIS A 53 18.15 18.37 -5.18
CA HIS A 53 18.01 16.98 -5.63
C HIS A 53 16.62 16.40 -5.34
N GLY A 54 15.64 17.24 -5.02
CA GLY A 54 14.25 16.84 -4.79
C GLY A 54 13.30 18.01 -4.95
N MET A 55 12.06 17.72 -5.30
CA MET A 55 10.98 18.70 -5.37
C MET A 55 9.72 18.14 -4.71
N PHE A 56 8.74 19.00 -4.43
CA PHE A 56 7.48 18.57 -3.81
C PHE A 56 6.80 17.42 -4.59
N LEU A 57 6.84 17.47 -5.92
CA LEU A 57 6.28 16.42 -6.78
C LEU A 57 7.00 15.07 -6.62
N THR A 58 8.33 15.06 -6.48
CA THR A 58 9.08 13.81 -6.32
C THR A 58 8.77 13.15 -4.98
N VAL A 59 8.53 13.94 -3.93
CA VAL A 59 8.08 13.42 -2.62
C VAL A 59 6.71 12.76 -2.73
N ASN A 60 5.75 13.40 -3.41
CA ASN A 60 4.41 12.84 -3.61
C ASN A 60 4.45 11.50 -4.38
N PHE A 61 5.22 11.44 -5.46
CA PHE A 61 5.40 10.17 -6.19
C PHE A 61 6.13 9.12 -5.35
N ALA A 62 7.14 9.51 -4.57
CA ALA A 62 7.85 8.58 -3.70
C ALA A 62 6.90 7.94 -2.68
N PHE A 63 6.04 8.71 -2.00
CA PHE A 63 5.03 8.15 -1.10
C PHE A 63 4.02 7.26 -1.82
N GLY A 64 3.56 7.63 -3.01
CA GLY A 64 2.64 6.82 -3.81
C GLY A 64 3.24 5.47 -4.24
N PHE A 65 4.48 5.46 -4.72
CA PHE A 65 5.18 4.23 -5.08
C PHE A 65 5.57 3.42 -3.84
N ALA A 66 5.99 4.07 -2.76
CA ALA A 66 6.31 3.40 -1.50
C ALA A 66 5.07 2.69 -0.91
N ALA A 67 3.90 3.32 -0.95
CA ALA A 67 2.64 2.70 -0.56
C ALA A 67 2.32 1.50 -1.45
N THR A 68 2.48 1.64 -2.77
CA THR A 68 2.27 0.55 -3.73
C THR A 68 3.19 -0.63 -3.43
N LEU A 69 4.49 -0.41 -3.25
CA LEU A 69 5.46 -1.45 -2.91
C LEU A 69 5.14 -2.10 -1.55
N GLY A 70 4.78 -1.29 -0.55
CA GLY A 70 4.34 -1.77 0.75
C GLY A 70 3.15 -2.72 0.62
N ILE A 71 2.10 -2.32 -0.10
CA ILE A 71 0.91 -3.14 -0.37
C ILE A 71 1.28 -4.41 -1.14
N LEU A 72 2.15 -4.34 -2.15
CA LEU A 72 2.58 -5.53 -2.89
C LEU A 72 3.30 -6.55 -2.00
N VAL A 73 4.10 -6.08 -1.05
CA VAL A 73 4.84 -6.94 -0.12
C VAL A 73 3.92 -7.60 0.91
N CYS A 74 2.98 -6.87 1.50
CA CYS A 74 2.17 -7.37 2.61
C CYS A 74 0.74 -7.77 2.24
N GLY A 75 0.26 -7.42 1.04
CA GLY A 75 -1.14 -7.55 0.61
C GLY A 75 -1.67 -8.97 0.63
N GLN A 76 -0.91 -9.94 0.10
CA GLN A 76 -1.29 -11.35 0.09
C GLN A 76 -1.43 -11.98 1.48
N VAL A 77 -0.76 -11.39 2.48
CA VAL A 77 -0.72 -11.95 3.85
C VAL A 77 -1.73 -11.26 4.76
N SER A 78 -1.75 -9.92 4.73
CA SER A 78 -2.44 -9.07 5.69
C SER A 78 -3.63 -8.30 5.14
N GLY A 79 -3.79 -8.23 3.81
CA GLY A 79 -4.69 -7.29 3.15
C GLY A 79 -4.00 -5.98 2.77
N GLY A 80 -2.84 -5.68 3.36
CA GLY A 80 -2.01 -4.54 3.00
C GLY A 80 -2.60 -3.20 3.44
N HIS A 81 -2.98 -3.09 4.71
CA HIS A 81 -3.55 -1.86 5.23
C HIS A 81 -2.50 -0.77 5.36
N ILE A 82 -1.31 -1.13 5.88
CA ILE A 82 -0.10 -0.30 6.08
C ILE A 82 -0.35 1.07 6.75
N ASN A 83 -1.52 1.22 7.35
CA ASN A 83 -2.04 2.49 7.85
C ASN A 83 -3.10 2.20 8.94
N PRO A 84 -2.93 2.77 10.15
CA PRO A 84 -3.88 2.62 11.23
C PRO A 84 -5.29 3.12 10.91
N THR A 85 -5.41 4.24 10.20
CA THR A 85 -6.71 4.82 9.84
C THR A 85 -7.43 3.99 8.78
N VAL A 86 -6.70 3.37 7.86
CA VAL A 86 -7.27 2.41 6.90
C VAL A 86 -7.81 1.20 7.65
N THR A 87 -7.01 0.63 8.56
CA THR A 87 -7.44 -0.51 9.39
C THR A 87 -8.69 -0.15 10.21
N PHE A 88 -8.70 1.02 10.84
CA PHE A 88 -9.85 1.52 11.59
C PHE A 88 -11.10 1.66 10.73
N SER A 89 -10.96 2.25 9.53
CA SER A 89 -12.07 2.45 8.60
C SER A 89 -12.65 1.12 8.12
N LEU A 90 -11.81 0.13 7.84
CA LEU A 90 -12.25 -1.22 7.46
C LEU A 90 -12.95 -1.96 8.63
N CYS A 91 -12.51 -1.74 9.87
CA CYS A 91 -13.23 -2.22 11.05
C CYS A 91 -14.59 -1.54 11.22
N LEU A 92 -14.66 -0.22 11.00
CA LEU A 92 -15.91 0.54 11.09
C LEU A 92 -16.93 0.11 10.04
N LEU A 93 -16.48 -0.20 8.82
CA LEU A 93 -17.30 -0.71 7.73
C LEU A 93 -17.63 -2.21 7.86
N GLY A 94 -17.20 -2.87 8.94
CA GLY A 94 -17.46 -4.30 9.17
C GLY A 94 -16.71 -5.24 8.22
N ARG A 95 -15.69 -4.75 7.50
CA ARG A 95 -14.87 -5.56 6.58
C ARG A 95 -13.78 -6.35 7.32
N GLU A 96 -13.36 -5.88 8.50
CA GLU A 96 -12.34 -6.54 9.33
C GLU A 96 -12.77 -6.60 10.81
N PRO A 97 -12.43 -7.67 11.56
CA PRO A 97 -12.81 -7.80 12.95
C PRO A 97 -12.01 -6.83 13.84
N TRP A 98 -12.72 -6.14 14.74
CA TRP A 98 -12.17 -5.16 15.69
C TRP A 98 -11.00 -5.67 16.55
N ARG A 99 -10.91 -6.99 16.79
CA ARG A 99 -9.80 -7.60 17.53
C ARG A 99 -8.45 -7.46 16.82
N LYS A 100 -8.43 -7.31 15.49
CA LYS A 100 -7.19 -7.13 14.71
C LYS A 100 -6.64 -5.71 14.83
N PHE A 101 -7.50 -4.72 15.02
CA PHE A 101 -7.14 -3.31 15.05
C PHE A 101 -5.95 -3.00 15.98
N PRO A 102 -5.96 -3.35 17.28
CA PRO A 102 -4.83 -3.01 18.16
C PRO A 102 -3.52 -3.69 17.75
N VAL A 103 -3.58 -4.90 17.21
CA VAL A 103 -2.39 -5.63 16.75
C VAL A 103 -1.79 -4.98 15.52
N TYR A 104 -2.64 -4.61 14.56
CA TYR A 104 -2.22 -3.93 13.33
C TYR A 104 -1.70 -2.53 13.64
N PHE A 105 -2.38 -1.78 14.51
CA PHE A 105 -1.95 -0.46 14.96
C PHE A 105 -0.52 -0.52 15.52
N LEU A 106 -0.26 -1.40 16.48
CA LEU A 106 1.06 -1.55 17.08
C LEU A 106 2.12 -1.98 16.06
N ALA A 107 1.78 -2.91 15.17
CA ALA A 107 2.70 -3.38 14.13
C ALA A 107 3.04 -2.28 13.11
N GLN A 108 2.06 -1.49 12.68
CA GLN A 108 2.25 -0.37 11.77
C GLN A 108 3.07 0.73 12.44
N THR A 109 2.78 1.07 13.70
CA THR A 109 3.59 2.04 14.46
C THR A 109 5.03 1.57 14.62
N LEU A 110 5.25 0.29 14.92
CA LEU A 110 6.60 -0.28 14.99
C LEU A 110 7.31 -0.23 13.63
N GLY A 111 6.62 -0.59 12.55
CA GLY A 111 7.16 -0.51 11.19
C GLY A 111 7.57 0.91 10.80
N ALA A 112 6.71 1.89 11.10
CA ALA A 112 7.00 3.30 10.89
C ALA A 112 8.20 3.77 11.72
N PHE A 113 8.27 3.39 13.00
CA PHE A 113 9.38 3.73 13.87
C PHE A 113 10.72 3.16 13.35
N LEU A 114 10.73 1.89 12.93
CA LEU A 114 11.92 1.24 12.36
C LEU A 114 12.33 1.88 11.02
N GLY A 115 11.38 2.17 10.13
CA GLY A 115 11.64 2.85 8.87
C GLY A 115 12.24 4.23 9.07
N SER A 116 11.67 5.03 9.98
CA SER A 116 12.23 6.33 10.38
C SER A 116 13.62 6.19 11.01
N GLY A 117 13.85 5.18 11.87
CA GLY A 117 15.14 4.92 12.48
C GLY A 117 16.24 4.60 11.46
N ILE A 118 15.91 3.84 10.40
CA ILE A 118 16.84 3.58 9.28
C ILE A 118 17.23 4.88 8.58
N ILE A 119 16.24 5.71 8.23
CA ILE A 119 16.51 7.00 7.57
C ILE A 119 17.29 7.94 8.47
N PHE A 120 16.96 8.01 9.76
CA PHE A 120 17.71 8.78 10.74
C PHE A 120 19.18 8.33 10.82
N GLY A 121 19.43 7.02 10.86
CA GLY A 121 20.78 6.45 10.87
C GLY A 121 21.56 6.67 9.57
N MET A 122 20.89 6.69 8.42
CA MET A 122 21.51 6.94 7.11
C MET A 122 21.90 8.42 6.93
N TYR A 123 21.12 9.34 7.48
CA TYR A 123 21.29 10.79 7.30
C TYR A 123 21.73 11.50 8.59
N ILE A 124 22.62 10.87 9.37
CA ILE A 124 23.19 11.48 10.59
C ILE A 124 23.95 12.76 10.21
N GLY A 125 23.46 13.93 10.66
CA GLY A 125 24.10 15.22 10.46
C GLY A 125 23.30 16.38 11.07
N ASP A 126 23.91 17.58 11.10
CA ASP A 126 23.44 18.77 11.82
C ASP A 126 22.07 19.34 11.35
N ASN A 127 21.49 18.78 10.28
CA ASN A 127 20.23 19.24 9.67
C ASN A 127 19.10 18.20 9.71
N ALA A 128 19.16 17.19 10.59
CA ALA A 128 18.07 16.24 10.81
C ALA A 128 16.84 16.92 11.46
N THR A 129 16.11 17.70 10.68
CA THR A 129 14.91 18.41 11.11
C THR A 129 13.72 17.47 11.31
N ALA A 130 12.94 17.71 12.36
CA ALA A 130 11.74 16.92 12.69
C ALA A 130 10.71 16.83 11.54
N GLY A 131 10.70 17.81 10.63
CA GLY A 131 9.84 17.82 9.43
C GLY A 131 10.12 16.71 8.41
N ILE A 132 11.24 15.97 8.54
CA ILE A 132 11.52 14.77 7.73
C ILE A 132 10.62 13.59 8.14
N PHE A 133 10.35 13.47 9.44
CA PHE A 133 9.73 12.29 10.02
C PHE A 133 8.26 12.50 10.39
N ALA A 134 7.85 13.74 10.60
CA ALA A 134 6.47 14.09 10.95
C ALA A 134 6.00 15.29 10.15
N THR A 135 4.71 15.32 9.86
CA THR A 135 4.06 16.45 9.18
C THR A 135 3.72 17.53 10.21
N TYR A 136 4.05 18.78 9.85
CA TYR A 136 3.69 19.95 10.64
C TYR A 136 2.77 20.85 9.83
N PRO A 137 1.70 21.39 10.43
CA PRO A 137 0.80 22.29 9.72
C PRO A 137 1.54 23.57 9.33
N SER A 138 1.15 24.14 8.20
CA SER A 138 1.71 25.43 7.78
C SER A 138 1.23 26.55 8.70
N LYS A 139 2.02 27.61 8.82
CA LYS A 139 1.79 28.72 9.77
C LYS A 139 0.44 29.45 9.60
N HIS A 140 -0.19 29.30 8.43
CA HIS A 140 -1.47 29.93 8.11
C HIS A 140 -2.68 29.05 8.43
N LEU A 141 -2.49 27.80 8.87
CA LEU A 141 -3.57 26.87 9.17
C LEU A 141 -3.91 26.87 10.66
N THR A 142 -5.20 26.96 10.97
CA THR A 142 -5.70 26.74 12.33
C THR A 142 -5.85 25.23 12.61
N LEU A 143 -5.89 24.85 13.89
CA LEU A 143 -6.11 23.45 14.30
C LEU A 143 -7.41 22.89 13.72
N LEU A 144 -8.47 23.70 13.71
CA LEU A 144 -9.78 23.31 13.17
C LEU A 144 -9.69 23.02 11.65
N ASN A 145 -9.05 23.90 10.89
CA ASN A 145 -8.89 23.71 9.45
C ASN A 145 -8.01 22.48 9.17
N GLY A 146 -6.96 22.25 9.96
CA GLY A 146 -6.10 21.08 9.83
C GLY A 146 -6.83 19.76 10.12
N PHE A 147 -7.74 19.77 11.09
CA PHE A 147 -8.59 18.62 11.37
C PHE A 147 -9.48 18.27 10.17
N PHE A 148 -10.19 19.25 9.61
CA PHE A 148 -11.06 19.02 8.45
C PHE A 148 -10.26 18.62 7.20
N ASP A 149 -9.08 19.20 6.98
CA ASP A 149 -8.15 18.83 5.90
C ASP A 149 -7.77 17.34 5.98
N GLN A 150 -7.29 16.88 7.14
CA GLN A 150 -6.91 15.48 7.33
C GLN A 150 -8.09 14.53 7.25
N MET A 151 -9.26 14.93 7.75
CA MET A 151 -10.48 14.13 7.67
C MET A 151 -10.94 13.95 6.22
N ILE A 152 -11.03 15.03 5.45
CA ILE A 152 -11.45 14.99 4.04
C ILE A 152 -10.44 14.24 3.19
N GLY A 153 -9.14 14.54 3.36
CA GLY A 153 -8.07 13.86 2.62
C GLY A 153 -8.05 12.35 2.89
N THR A 154 -8.21 11.94 4.15
CA THR A 154 -8.27 10.52 4.50
C THR A 154 -9.55 9.86 3.99
N ALA A 155 -10.70 10.52 4.09
CA ALA A 155 -11.95 9.99 3.55
C ALA A 155 -11.87 9.74 2.04
N ALA A 156 -11.29 10.68 1.29
CA ALA A 156 -11.06 10.52 -0.15
C ALA A 156 -10.13 9.33 -0.45
N LEU A 157 -9.04 9.17 0.31
CA LEU A 157 -8.15 8.01 0.20
C LEU A 157 -8.89 6.69 0.45
N ILE A 158 -9.72 6.62 1.50
CA ILE A 158 -10.51 5.42 1.81
C ILE A 158 -11.49 5.12 0.68
N VAL A 159 -12.19 6.12 0.13
CA VAL A 159 -13.10 5.91 -1.01
C VAL A 159 -12.37 5.31 -2.20
N CYS A 160 -11.18 5.82 -2.54
CA CYS A 160 -10.35 5.26 -3.62
C CYS A 160 -9.93 3.81 -3.35
N ILE A 161 -9.49 3.50 -2.12
CA ILE A 161 -9.12 2.13 -1.72
C ILE A 161 -10.34 1.20 -1.87
N LEU A 162 -11.50 1.61 -1.37
CA LEU A 162 -12.72 0.81 -1.47
C LEU A 162 -13.15 0.61 -2.92
N ALA A 163 -13.05 1.63 -3.78
CA ALA A 163 -13.38 1.52 -5.19
C ALA A 163 -12.45 0.56 -5.95
N ILE A 164 -11.16 0.51 -5.59
CA ILE A 164 -10.19 -0.42 -6.18
C ILE A 164 -10.42 -1.84 -5.69
N VAL A 165 -10.72 -2.03 -4.40
CA VAL A 165 -10.88 -3.36 -3.78
C VAL A 165 -12.26 -3.96 -4.05
N ASP A 166 -13.25 -3.16 -4.44
CA ASP A 166 -14.62 -3.64 -4.69
C ASP A 166 -14.68 -4.63 -5.88
N PRO A 167 -15.05 -5.91 -5.64
CA PRO A 167 -15.18 -6.89 -6.70
C PRO A 167 -16.21 -6.48 -7.76
N TYR A 168 -17.27 -5.78 -7.38
CA TYR A 168 -18.30 -5.37 -8.35
C TYR A 168 -17.77 -4.35 -9.36
N ASN A 169 -16.85 -3.49 -8.93
CA ASN A 169 -16.21 -2.52 -9.82
C ASN A 169 -15.27 -3.24 -10.83
N ILE A 170 -14.53 -4.24 -10.36
CA ILE A 170 -13.61 -5.04 -11.19
C ILE A 170 -14.38 -5.93 -12.20
N LEU A 171 -15.46 -6.58 -11.77
CA LEU A 171 -16.25 -7.48 -12.62
C LEU A 171 -16.92 -6.72 -13.77
N GLN A 172 -17.39 -5.50 -13.52
CA GLN A 172 -17.91 -4.64 -14.59
C GLN A 172 -16.84 -4.30 -15.62
N MET A 173 -15.61 -3.97 -15.19
CA MET A 173 -14.50 -3.75 -16.12
C MET A 173 -14.18 -4.98 -16.97
N GLN A 174 -14.15 -6.18 -16.38
CA GLN A 174 -13.89 -7.42 -17.12
C GLN A 174 -15.00 -7.76 -18.11
N SER A 175 -16.26 -7.61 -17.72
CA SER A 175 -17.41 -7.85 -18.61
C SER A 175 -17.46 -6.85 -19.77
N SER A 176 -17.13 -5.58 -19.52
CA SER A 176 -17.01 -4.55 -20.56
C SER A 176 -15.86 -4.84 -21.52
N ASN A 177 -14.68 -5.21 -21.01
CA ASN A 177 -13.52 -5.57 -21.84
C ASN A 177 -13.81 -6.82 -22.67
N LYS A 178 -14.46 -7.83 -22.10
CA LYS A 178 -14.87 -9.03 -22.84
C LYS A 178 -15.86 -8.70 -23.97
N LYS A 179 -16.83 -7.80 -23.73
CA LYS A 179 -17.76 -7.33 -24.77
C LYS A 179 -17.04 -6.58 -25.89
N LYS A 180 -16.11 -5.69 -25.56
CA LYS A 180 -15.28 -4.98 -26.57
C LYS A 180 -14.46 -5.96 -27.40
N GLN A 181 -13.80 -6.93 -26.76
CA GLN A 181 -13.01 -7.94 -27.47
C GLN A 181 -13.88 -8.78 -28.41
N VAL A 182 -15.08 -9.19 -27.98
CA VAL A 182 -16.02 -9.92 -28.85
C VAL A 182 -16.46 -9.06 -30.03
N HIS A 183 -16.77 -7.78 -29.81
CA HIS A 183 -17.18 -6.88 -30.87
C HIS A 183 -16.04 -6.56 -31.86
N GLU A 184 -14.81 -6.40 -31.37
CA GLU A 184 -13.62 -6.26 -32.22
C GLU A 184 -13.41 -7.53 -33.04
N ASN A 185 -13.50 -8.72 -32.44
CA ASN A 185 -13.35 -9.98 -33.17
C ASN A 185 -14.42 -10.15 -34.26
N ILE A 186 -15.68 -9.71 -34.03
CA ILE A 186 -16.76 -9.71 -35.03
C ILE A 186 -16.45 -8.73 -36.17
N LEU A 187 -16.04 -7.49 -35.85
CA LEU A 187 -15.64 -6.51 -36.86
C LEU A 187 -14.45 -6.99 -37.68
N PHE A 188 -13.46 -7.62 -37.03
CA PHE A 188 -12.33 -8.23 -37.72
C PHE A 188 -12.79 -9.35 -38.65
N SER A 189 -13.70 -10.25 -38.22
CA SER A 189 -14.24 -11.31 -39.08
C SER A 189 -15.02 -10.77 -40.28
N ASP A 190 -15.77 -9.68 -40.10
CA ASP A 190 -16.52 -9.02 -41.17
C ASP A 190 -15.58 -8.33 -42.19
N ILE A 191 -14.50 -7.69 -41.71
CA ILE A 191 -13.49 -7.03 -42.57
C ILE A 191 -12.70 -8.04 -43.38
N ILE A 192 -12.34 -9.20 -42.81
CA ILE A 192 -11.55 -10.24 -43.49
C ILE A 192 -12.40 -11.26 -44.25
N GLY A 193 -13.73 -11.14 -44.25
CA GLY A 193 -14.64 -12.00 -45.01
C GLY A 193 -14.74 -13.45 -44.55
N TRP A 194 -14.27 -13.78 -43.34
CA TRP A 194 -14.36 -15.13 -42.78
C TRP A 194 -15.68 -15.31 -42.03
N ASN A 195 -16.75 -15.65 -42.75
CA ASN A 195 -18.02 -16.05 -42.16
C ASN A 195 -17.88 -17.46 -41.53
N GLN A 196 -17.42 -17.53 -40.28
CA GLN A 196 -17.42 -18.78 -39.50
C GLN A 196 -18.86 -19.08 -39.08
N GLY A 197 -19.57 -19.88 -39.87
CA GLY A 197 -20.92 -20.34 -39.58
C GLY A 197 -21.01 -20.97 -38.18
N LEU A 198 -21.67 -20.28 -37.26
CA LEU A 198 -22.11 -20.85 -35.99
C LEU A 198 -23.31 -21.78 -36.28
N PRO A 199 -23.25 -23.08 -35.94
CA PRO A 199 -24.44 -23.92 -35.99
C PRO A 199 -25.38 -23.49 -34.87
N HIS A 200 -26.54 -22.95 -35.24
CA HIS A 200 -27.68 -22.83 -34.34
C HIS A 200 -28.21 -24.23 -34.05
N GLY A 201 -28.07 -24.67 -32.79
CA GLY A 201 -28.70 -25.85 -32.21
C GLY A 201 -29.18 -25.53 -30.80
#